data_AF-A0A6G7XG45-F1
#
_entry.id   AF-A0A6G7XG45-F1
#
_cell.length_a   1.000
_cell.length_b   1.000
_cell.length_c   1.000
_cell.angle_alpha   90.00
_cell.angle_beta   90.00
_cell.angle_gamma   90.00
#
_symmetry.space_group_name_H-M   'P 1'
#
loop_
_entity.id
_entity.type
_entity.pdbx_description
1 polymer ?
#
loop_
_entity_poly.entity_id
_entity_poly.type
_entity_poly.pdbx_seq_one_letter_code
_entity_poly.pdbx_strand_id
1 'polypeptide(L)'
;MNNLDSDQTAFLAELQQYASRRQQKLRRLRLGGIGVAAAAALMVVGLIAYIPALSSPAYAVTDAPQGGTRITLNSLHDADGLAAELAKRGITATVTFGGTDTGIRGVEAYTPEEVAAGKAGDVLAHAPSDEPDVLSGTPSPKSCPDLHSKSMIGVEVIDGKTVIDVPDGALTAGEKLMITTSGDDRSQAALDVSWTTPEGVCRAGSIFIDADLSAQSRD
;
A
#
# COMPACT_ATOMS: atom_id res chain seq x y z
N MET A 1 -4.67 38.58 32.68
CA MET A 1 -3.57 37.59 32.60
C MET A 1 -3.96 36.39 33.45
N ASN A 2 -3.76 35.17 32.92
CA ASN A 2 -3.92 33.86 33.57
C ASN A 2 -5.33 33.23 33.60
N ASN A 3 -5.96 33.03 32.44
CA ASN A 3 -7.12 32.12 32.30
C ASN A 3 -6.86 30.93 31.34
N LEU A 4 -5.68 30.88 30.68
CA LEU A 4 -5.32 29.82 29.72
C LEU A 4 -4.76 28.55 30.40
N ASP A 5 -4.24 28.65 31.62
CA ASP A 5 -3.67 27.49 32.34
C ASP A 5 -4.74 26.56 32.94
N SER A 6 -5.94 27.07 33.21
CA SER A 6 -7.02 26.28 33.84
C SER A 6 -7.65 25.28 32.85
N ASP A 7 -7.75 25.64 31.57
CA ASP A 7 -8.35 24.76 30.58
C ASP A 7 -7.37 23.65 30.13
N GLN A 8 -6.07 23.97 30.04
CA GLN A 8 -5.03 22.98 29.72
C GLN A 8 -4.86 21.93 30.83
N THR A 9 -4.97 22.34 32.09
CA THR A 9 -4.87 21.40 33.23
C THR A 9 -6.08 20.49 33.32
N ALA A 10 -7.28 20.97 33.00
CA ALA A 10 -8.49 20.14 32.92
C ALA A 10 -8.38 19.05 31.82
N PHE A 11 -7.88 19.42 30.64
CA PHE A 11 -7.75 18.48 29.53
C PHE A 11 -6.69 17.40 29.79
N LEU A 12 -5.56 17.77 30.39
CA LEU A 12 -4.52 16.80 30.76
C LEU A 12 -5.00 15.83 31.86
N ALA A 13 -5.79 16.30 32.81
CA ALA A 13 -6.39 15.45 33.84
C ALA A 13 -7.35 14.41 33.24
N GLU A 14 -8.14 14.80 32.23
CA GLU A 14 -9.07 13.91 31.54
C GLU A 14 -8.34 12.84 30.71
N LEU A 15 -7.25 13.20 30.01
CA LEU A 15 -6.43 12.23 29.27
C LEU A 15 -5.75 11.21 30.20
N GLN A 16 -5.23 11.64 31.36
CA GLN A 16 -4.63 10.74 32.35
C GLN A 16 -5.66 9.76 32.94
N GLN A 17 -6.91 10.21 33.12
CA GLN A 17 -7.98 9.37 33.64
C GLN A 17 -8.40 8.28 32.63
N TYR A 18 -8.33 8.54 31.32
CA TYR A 18 -8.55 7.52 30.29
C TYR A 18 -7.39 6.49 30.23
N ALA A 19 -6.14 6.93 30.36
CA ALA A 19 -4.97 6.03 30.30
C ALA A 19 -4.92 5.04 31.48
N SER A 20 -5.22 5.50 32.69
CA SER A 20 -5.18 4.69 33.92
C SER A 20 -6.25 3.59 33.96
N ARG A 21 -7.46 3.84 33.44
CA ARG A 21 -8.53 2.82 33.33
C ARG A 21 -8.13 1.66 32.41
N ARG A 22 -7.34 1.93 31.36
CA ARG A 22 -6.89 0.89 30.41
C ARG A 22 -5.87 -0.06 31.06
N GLN A 23 -4.95 0.46 31.88
CA GLN A 23 -3.94 -0.35 32.57
C GLN A 23 -4.53 -1.26 33.66
N GLN A 24 -5.57 -0.79 34.38
CA GLN A 24 -6.19 -1.60 35.45
C GLN A 24 -6.98 -2.81 34.91
N LYS A 25 -7.61 -2.70 33.73
CA LYS A 25 -8.29 -3.85 33.07
C LYS A 25 -7.29 -4.96 32.72
N LEU A 26 -6.12 -4.61 32.21
CA LEU A 26 -5.08 -5.59 31.83
C LEU A 26 -4.46 -6.31 33.03
N ARG A 27 -4.31 -5.63 34.17
CA ARG A 27 -3.78 -6.24 35.39
C ARG A 27 -4.73 -7.27 36.02
N ARG A 28 -6.05 -7.07 35.91
CA ARG A 28 -7.05 -8.02 36.44
C ARG A 28 -7.15 -9.30 35.60
N LEU A 29 -6.85 -9.23 34.30
CA LEU A 29 -6.83 -10.40 33.41
C LEU A 29 -5.62 -11.33 33.60
N ARG A 30 -4.56 -10.89 34.29
CA ARG A 30 -3.34 -11.69 34.50
C ARG A 30 -3.31 -12.50 35.80
N LEU A 31 -4.27 -12.30 36.70
CA LEU A 31 -4.26 -12.89 38.05
C LEU A 31 -5.38 -13.90 38.33
N GLY A 32 -6.25 -14.21 37.37
CA GLY A 32 -7.28 -15.23 37.53
C GLY A 32 -7.48 -16.04 36.26
N GLY A 33 -6.98 -17.28 36.22
CA GLY A 33 -7.30 -18.19 35.12
C GLY A 33 -6.31 -19.33 34.91
N ILE A 34 -6.12 -20.18 35.92
CA ILE A 34 -5.79 -21.59 35.65
C ILE A 34 -7.10 -22.22 35.16
N GLY A 35 -7.17 -22.63 33.90
CA GLY A 35 -8.18 -23.58 33.44
C GLY A 35 -8.95 -23.23 32.17
N VAL A 36 -8.93 -24.19 31.26
CA VAL A 36 -9.87 -24.50 30.18
C VAL A 36 -9.58 -23.87 28.81
N ALA A 37 -9.14 -24.78 27.94
CA ALA A 37 -9.00 -24.67 26.50
C ALA A 37 -10.29 -24.20 25.81
N ALA A 38 -10.11 -23.38 24.75
CA ALA A 38 -10.95 -23.20 23.56
C ALA A 38 -11.10 -21.71 23.19
N ALA A 39 -10.09 -21.14 22.53
CA ALA A 39 -10.21 -20.02 21.58
C ALA A 39 -8.81 -19.64 21.03
N ALA A 40 -8.13 -20.60 20.40
CA ALA A 40 -6.91 -20.33 19.66
C ALA A 40 -7.26 -19.84 18.25
N ALA A 41 -7.67 -18.57 18.10
CA ALA A 41 -7.85 -17.98 16.77
C ALA A 41 -7.67 -16.45 16.65
N LEU A 42 -7.63 -15.65 17.73
CA LEU A 42 -7.68 -14.18 17.57
C LEU A 42 -6.74 -13.40 18.50
N MET A 43 -5.49 -13.87 18.69
CA MET A 43 -4.44 -13.10 19.36
C MET A 43 -3.06 -13.32 18.74
N VAL A 44 -2.89 -12.98 17.46
CA VAL A 44 -1.55 -12.90 16.82
C VAL A 44 -1.02 -11.45 16.76
N VAL A 45 -1.82 -10.44 17.09
CA VAL A 45 -1.45 -9.02 16.88
C VAL A 45 -0.49 -8.45 17.95
N GLY A 46 -0.05 -9.24 18.93
CA GLY A 46 0.61 -8.71 20.14
C GLY A 46 2.07 -9.08 20.38
N LEU A 47 2.75 -9.77 19.47
CA LEU A 47 4.08 -10.34 19.73
C LEU A 47 5.10 -10.08 18.61
N ILE A 48 5.13 -8.85 18.06
CA ILE A 48 6.18 -8.39 17.14
C ILE A 48 7.02 -7.29 17.81
N ALA A 49 7.34 -7.46 19.09
CA ALA A 49 8.32 -6.62 19.77
C ALA A 49 9.41 -7.54 20.29
N TYR A 50 10.64 -7.34 19.81
CA TYR A 50 11.85 -8.12 20.13
C TYR A 50 12.07 -9.43 19.39
N ILE A 51 12.32 -9.34 18.08
CA ILE A 51 13.21 -10.28 17.40
C ILE A 51 14.37 -9.45 16.81
N PRO A 52 15.64 -9.75 17.13
CA PRO A 52 16.79 -8.94 16.74
C PRO A 52 16.93 -8.91 15.22
N ALA A 53 16.79 -7.73 14.62
CA ALA A 53 17.21 -7.40 13.25
C ALA A 53 16.99 -8.49 12.18
N LEU A 54 15.86 -9.20 12.24
CA LEU A 54 15.43 -10.00 11.08
C LEU A 54 15.14 -9.00 9.97
N SER A 55 15.73 -9.25 8.80
CA SER A 55 15.42 -8.56 7.56
C SER A 55 13.93 -8.26 7.48
N SER A 56 13.56 -6.99 7.29
CA SER A 56 12.16 -6.61 7.11
C SER A 56 11.57 -7.48 5.99
N PRO A 57 10.40 -8.10 6.19
CA PRO A 57 9.79 -8.92 5.16
C PRO A 57 9.54 -8.08 3.91
N ALA A 58 9.58 -8.72 2.74
CA ALA A 58 9.45 -8.02 1.46
C ALA A 58 8.16 -7.20 1.35
N TYR A 59 7.11 -7.70 1.98
CA TYR A 59 5.81 -7.07 2.06
C TYR A 59 5.14 -7.36 3.41
N ALA A 60 4.03 -6.66 3.68
CA ALA A 60 3.08 -7.00 4.72
C ALA A 60 1.65 -6.85 4.18
N VAL A 61 0.75 -7.76 4.55
CA VAL A 61 -0.66 -7.69 4.17
C VAL A 61 -1.53 -7.67 5.43
N THR A 62 -2.19 -6.55 5.68
CA THR A 62 -2.94 -6.26 6.90
C THR A 62 -4.36 -5.79 6.59
N ASP A 63 -5.22 -5.71 7.60
CA ASP A 63 -6.54 -5.12 7.42
C ASP A 63 -6.42 -3.59 7.39
N ALA A 64 -7.05 -2.95 6.41
CA ALA A 64 -7.05 -1.49 6.32
C ALA A 64 -7.97 -0.87 7.39
N PRO A 65 -7.65 0.32 7.95
CA PRO A 65 -8.44 0.94 9.01
C PRO A 65 -9.89 1.24 8.65
N GLN A 66 -10.18 1.42 7.36
CA GLN A 66 -11.53 1.70 6.84
C GLN A 66 -12.25 0.46 6.31
N GLY A 67 -11.72 -0.75 6.56
CA GLY A 67 -12.14 -1.99 5.91
C GLY A 67 -11.33 -2.26 4.64
N GLY A 68 -11.27 -3.53 4.23
CA GLY A 68 -10.43 -3.97 3.13
C GLY A 68 -9.03 -4.46 3.51
N THR A 69 -8.17 -4.58 2.51
CA THR A 69 -6.81 -5.11 2.62
C THR A 69 -5.79 -4.00 2.35
N ARG A 70 -4.86 -3.81 3.28
CA ARG A 70 -3.69 -2.93 3.15
C ARG A 70 -2.45 -3.75 2.84
N ILE A 71 -1.82 -3.46 1.71
CA ILE A 71 -0.56 -4.06 1.26
C ILE A 71 0.54 -3.02 1.49
N THR A 72 1.61 -3.40 2.17
CA THR A 72 2.80 -2.56 2.33
C THR A 72 3.97 -3.26 1.66
N LEU A 73 4.53 -2.66 0.62
CA LEU A 73 5.71 -3.15 -0.07
C LEU A 73 6.96 -2.50 0.54
N ASN A 74 7.86 -3.32 1.07
CA ASN A 74 9.17 -2.89 1.54
C ASN A 74 10.26 -3.17 0.48
N SER A 75 10.04 -4.16 -0.40
CA SER A 75 10.94 -4.52 -1.49
C SER A 75 10.24 -5.39 -2.55
N LEU A 76 10.84 -5.50 -3.73
CA LEU A 76 10.23 -6.14 -4.91
C LEU A 76 10.73 -7.58 -5.21
N HIS A 77 11.28 -8.29 -4.22
CA HIS A 77 11.92 -9.60 -4.46
C HIS A 77 11.02 -10.82 -4.22
N ASP A 78 9.80 -10.65 -3.69
CA ASP A 78 8.91 -11.77 -3.34
C ASP A 78 7.49 -11.59 -3.92
N ALA A 79 7.42 -11.63 -5.26
CA ALA A 79 6.16 -11.51 -6.00
C ALA A 79 5.21 -12.69 -5.71
N ASP A 80 5.74 -13.92 -5.72
CA ASP A 80 4.97 -15.14 -5.50
C ASP A 80 4.41 -15.22 -4.08
N GLY A 81 5.21 -14.84 -3.08
CA GLY A 81 4.76 -14.75 -1.70
C GLY A 81 3.61 -13.76 -1.55
N LEU A 82 3.73 -12.56 -2.14
CA LEU A 82 2.68 -11.56 -2.08
C LEU A 82 1.39 -12.06 -2.74
N ALA A 83 1.48 -12.68 -3.92
CA ALA A 83 0.33 -13.25 -4.61
C ALA A 83 -0.36 -14.34 -3.78
N ALA A 84 0.42 -15.21 -3.13
CA ALA A 84 -0.11 -16.25 -2.25
C ALA A 84 -0.80 -15.67 -1.00
N GLU A 85 -0.25 -14.61 -0.39
CA GLU A 85 -0.84 -13.96 0.77
C GLU A 85 -2.15 -13.24 0.43
N LEU A 86 -2.21 -12.61 -0.75
CA LEU A 86 -3.45 -12.02 -1.28
C LEU A 86 -4.52 -13.08 -1.55
N ALA A 87 -4.13 -14.25 -2.08
CA ALA A 87 -5.05 -15.36 -2.32
C ALA A 87 -5.68 -15.89 -1.02
N LYS A 88 -4.93 -15.93 0.10
CA LYS A 88 -5.48 -16.29 1.42
C LYS A 88 -6.59 -15.34 1.90
N ARG A 89 -6.60 -14.10 1.39
CA ARG A 89 -7.62 -13.08 1.66
C ARG A 89 -8.74 -13.04 0.60
N GLY A 90 -8.74 -13.98 -0.34
CA GLY A 90 -9.73 -14.04 -1.42
C GLY A 90 -9.46 -13.08 -2.57
N ILE A 91 -8.30 -12.41 -2.60
CA ILE A 91 -7.92 -11.50 -3.69
C ILE A 91 -7.13 -12.30 -4.73
N THR A 92 -7.66 -12.39 -5.95
CA THR A 92 -6.92 -12.98 -7.07
C THR A 92 -5.99 -11.92 -7.64
N ALA A 93 -4.68 -12.17 -7.59
CA ALA A 93 -3.67 -11.20 -8.04
C ALA A 93 -2.67 -11.81 -9.04
N THR A 94 -2.21 -10.99 -9.99
CA THR A 94 -0.94 -11.18 -10.70
C THR A 94 0.04 -10.20 -10.09
N VAL A 95 1.14 -10.70 -9.54
CA VAL A 95 2.23 -9.85 -9.06
C VAL A 95 3.45 -10.17 -9.90
N THR A 96 4.00 -9.17 -10.57
CA THR A 96 5.20 -9.32 -11.40
C THR A 96 6.14 -8.18 -11.13
N PHE A 97 7.28 -8.47 -10.52
CA PHE A 97 8.32 -7.48 -10.32
C PHE A 97 9.45 -7.72 -11.33
N GLY A 98 9.55 -6.84 -12.32
CA GLY A 98 10.72 -6.69 -13.18
C GLY A 98 11.76 -5.77 -12.53
N GLY A 99 13.04 -6.11 -12.71
CA GLY A 99 14.18 -5.42 -12.11
C GLY A 99 14.98 -6.35 -11.21
N THR A 100 16.29 -6.12 -11.12
CA THR A 100 17.18 -6.82 -10.18
C THR A 100 16.80 -6.45 -8.74
N ASP A 101 17.20 -7.27 -7.75
CA ASP A 101 16.84 -7.27 -6.31
C ASP A 101 17.00 -5.95 -5.51
N THR A 102 17.14 -4.82 -6.19
CA THR A 102 17.16 -3.46 -5.64
C THR A 102 15.92 -3.19 -4.79
N GLY A 103 16.15 -2.83 -3.53
CA GLY A 103 15.10 -2.41 -2.62
C GLY A 103 14.48 -1.08 -3.06
N ILE A 104 13.20 -0.86 -2.74
CA ILE A 104 12.51 0.39 -3.02
C ILE A 104 13.12 1.48 -2.12
N ARG A 105 13.77 2.48 -2.72
CA ARG A 105 14.21 3.72 -2.05
C ARG A 105 13.84 4.89 -2.95
N GLY A 106 13.52 6.04 -2.36
CA GLY A 106 13.23 7.25 -3.12
C GLY A 106 11.95 7.11 -3.93
N VAL A 107 10.83 7.43 -3.30
CA VAL A 107 9.57 7.51 -4.01
C VAL A 107 9.07 8.94 -3.93
N GLU A 108 9.15 9.65 -5.05
CA GLU A 108 8.46 10.93 -5.21
C GLU A 108 6.99 10.64 -5.54
N ALA A 109 6.10 10.93 -4.59
CA ALA A 109 4.66 10.84 -4.83
C ALA A 109 4.22 12.03 -5.70
N TYR A 110 3.68 11.77 -6.88
CA TYR A 110 2.99 12.79 -7.66
C TYR A 110 1.66 13.14 -7.00
N THR A 111 1.37 14.42 -6.86
CA THR A 111 0.10 14.89 -6.31
C THR A 111 -1.06 14.62 -7.28
N PRO A 112 -2.29 14.38 -6.79
CA PRO A 112 -3.47 14.24 -7.66
C PRO A 112 -3.68 15.43 -8.62
N GLU A 113 -3.22 16.63 -8.23
CA GLU A 113 -3.23 17.83 -9.07
C GLU A 113 -2.23 17.74 -10.24
N GLU A 114 -1.07 17.12 -10.07
CA GLU A 114 -0.09 16.90 -11.14
C GLU A 114 -0.52 15.81 -12.11
N VAL A 115 -1.23 14.80 -11.61
CA VAL A 115 -1.86 13.76 -12.44
C VAL A 115 -3.03 14.35 -13.23
N ALA A 116 -3.89 15.13 -12.58
CA ALA A 116 -5.01 15.82 -13.24
C ALA A 116 -4.57 16.92 -14.22
N ALA A 117 -3.42 17.56 -13.98
CA ALA A 117 -2.81 18.54 -14.88
C ALA A 117 -2.08 17.90 -16.08
N GLY A 118 -2.13 16.57 -16.23
CA GLY A 118 -1.45 15.86 -17.33
C GLY A 118 0.08 15.85 -17.23
N LYS A 119 0.66 16.40 -16.15
CA LYS A 119 2.12 16.46 -15.96
C LYS A 119 2.75 15.10 -15.65
N ALA A 120 1.98 14.19 -15.06
CA ALA A 120 2.38 12.80 -14.93
C ALA A 120 2.47 12.06 -16.30
N GLY A 121 1.83 12.59 -17.35
CA GLY A 121 1.84 12.05 -18.70
C GLY A 121 2.89 12.66 -19.64
N ASP A 122 3.44 13.83 -19.31
CA ASP A 122 4.36 14.55 -20.21
C ASP A 122 5.76 13.90 -20.29
N VAL A 123 6.11 13.04 -19.32
CA VAL A 123 7.34 12.22 -19.36
C VAL A 123 7.15 10.95 -20.20
N LEU A 124 5.91 10.53 -20.48
CA LEU A 124 5.62 9.38 -21.37
C LEU A 124 5.69 9.74 -22.87
N ALA A 125 5.86 11.03 -23.23
CA ALA A 125 5.83 11.50 -24.62
C ALA A 125 7.21 11.77 -25.25
N HIS A 126 8.32 11.53 -24.55
CA HIS A 126 9.68 11.70 -25.11
C HIS A 126 10.33 10.38 -25.56
N ALA A 127 9.55 9.48 -26.15
CA ALA A 127 10.12 8.57 -27.15
C ALA A 127 10.26 9.37 -28.46
N PRO A 128 11.45 9.48 -29.09
CA PRO A 128 11.57 10.06 -30.41
C PRO A 128 10.93 9.10 -31.43
N SER A 129 9.62 9.20 -31.58
CA SER A 129 8.85 8.55 -32.64
C SER A 129 8.73 9.53 -33.80
N ASP A 130 9.74 9.53 -34.68
CA ASP A 130 9.66 10.08 -36.04
C ASP A 130 8.81 9.15 -36.93
N GLU A 131 7.57 8.84 -36.53
CA GLU A 131 6.60 8.19 -37.41
C GLU A 131 5.34 9.07 -37.53
N PRO A 132 4.91 9.41 -38.77
CA PRO A 132 3.79 10.30 -38.98
C PRO A 132 2.47 9.67 -38.56
N ASP A 133 1.75 10.46 -37.78
CA ASP A 133 0.38 10.36 -37.27
C ASP A 133 -0.60 9.67 -38.25
N VAL A 134 -0.79 8.37 -38.07
CA VAL A 134 -1.96 7.65 -38.60
C VAL A 134 -2.36 6.63 -37.55
N LEU A 135 -3.30 6.95 -36.66
CA LEU A 135 -4.24 5.96 -36.12
C LEU A 135 -5.44 6.61 -35.43
N SER A 136 -6.55 6.51 -36.16
CA SER A 136 -7.93 6.66 -35.72
C SER A 136 -8.23 5.95 -34.39
N GLY A 137 -8.74 6.74 -33.43
CA GLY A 137 -9.72 6.30 -32.43
C GLY A 137 -9.33 5.13 -31.54
N THR A 138 -8.44 5.36 -30.57
CA THR A 138 -8.43 4.51 -29.37
C THR A 138 -9.80 4.66 -28.70
N PRO A 139 -10.60 3.59 -28.53
CA PRO A 139 -11.82 3.71 -27.76
C PRO A 139 -11.44 4.20 -26.37
N SER A 140 -11.98 5.35 -25.95
CA SER A 140 -11.86 5.78 -24.55
C SER A 140 -12.25 4.59 -23.68
N PRO A 141 -11.39 4.14 -22.74
CA PRO A 141 -11.71 3.00 -21.91
C PRO A 141 -13.07 3.25 -21.28
N LYS A 142 -14.01 2.31 -21.48
CA LYS A 142 -15.31 2.37 -20.81
C LYS A 142 -15.04 2.57 -19.33
N SER A 143 -15.65 3.63 -18.83
CA SER A 143 -15.40 4.25 -17.53
C SER A 143 -15.24 3.19 -16.44
N CYS A 144 -14.03 3.10 -15.89
CA CYS A 144 -13.86 2.51 -14.56
C CYS A 144 -14.90 3.13 -13.62
N PRO A 145 -15.45 2.35 -12.68
CA PRO A 145 -16.42 2.87 -11.73
C PRO A 145 -15.90 4.19 -11.14
N ASP A 146 -16.78 5.20 -11.12
CA ASP A 146 -16.42 6.60 -10.86
C ASP A 146 -15.38 6.71 -9.74
N LEU A 147 -14.20 7.26 -10.09
CA LEU A 147 -13.03 7.43 -9.20
C LEU A 147 -13.35 8.29 -7.95
N HIS A 148 -14.51 8.95 -7.95
CA HIS A 148 -15.00 9.75 -6.83
C HIS A 148 -15.75 8.94 -5.76
N SER A 149 -16.03 7.67 -6.00
CA SER A 149 -16.61 6.80 -4.98
C SER A 149 -15.53 6.31 -4.00
N LYS A 150 -15.86 6.29 -2.71
CA LYS A 150 -14.99 5.96 -1.57
C LYS A 150 -14.41 4.52 -1.57
N SER A 151 -14.51 3.82 -2.69
CA SER A 151 -14.23 2.39 -2.87
C SER A 151 -13.10 2.13 -3.85
N MET A 152 -12.25 3.12 -4.12
CA MET A 152 -11.16 2.99 -5.06
C MET A 152 -9.94 2.33 -4.42
N ILE A 153 -9.23 1.51 -5.20
CA ILE A 153 -7.90 1.01 -4.84
C ILE A 153 -6.95 2.21 -4.81
N GLY A 154 -6.38 2.51 -3.64
CA GLY A 154 -5.44 3.60 -3.44
C GLY A 154 -4.00 3.11 -3.51
N VAL A 155 -3.12 3.93 -4.07
CA VAL A 155 -1.67 3.70 -4.06
C VAL A 155 -1.01 4.96 -3.50
N GLU A 156 -0.25 4.81 -2.42
CA GLU A 156 0.40 5.93 -1.75
C GLU A 156 1.80 5.55 -1.24
N VAL A 157 2.54 6.57 -0.83
CA VAL A 157 3.88 6.41 -0.25
C VAL A 157 3.85 6.92 1.17
N ILE A 158 4.09 6.04 2.13
CA ILE A 158 4.15 6.40 3.55
C ILE A 158 5.50 5.96 4.10
N ASP A 159 6.26 6.91 4.65
CA ASP A 159 7.56 6.66 5.26
C ASP A 159 8.54 5.91 4.33
N GLY A 160 8.53 6.25 3.03
CA GLY A 160 9.37 5.61 2.01
C GLY A 160 8.94 4.20 1.61
N LYS A 161 7.73 3.77 2.00
CA LYS A 161 7.15 2.48 1.63
C LYS A 161 5.95 2.69 0.73
N THR A 162 5.78 1.81 -0.25
CA THR A 162 4.59 1.81 -1.08
C THR A 162 3.46 1.10 -0.35
N VAL A 163 2.35 1.79 -0.15
CA VAL A 163 1.13 1.28 0.48
C VAL A 163 0.04 1.22 -0.58
N ILE A 164 -0.59 0.06 -0.70
CA ILE A 164 -1.73 -0.17 -1.59
C ILE A 164 -2.92 -0.56 -0.72
N ASP A 165 -3.96 0.25 -0.74
CA ASP A 165 -5.21 -0.03 -0.03
C ASP A 165 -6.25 -0.54 -1.02
N VAL A 166 -6.78 -1.73 -0.76
CA VAL A 166 -7.84 -2.39 -1.53
C VAL A 166 -9.09 -2.44 -0.65
N PRO A 167 -10.04 -1.49 -0.77
CA PRO A 167 -11.26 -1.49 0.03
C PRO A 167 -12.09 -2.76 -0.16
N ASP A 168 -12.90 -3.11 0.83
CA ASP A 168 -13.87 -4.20 0.69
C ASP A 168 -14.85 -3.90 -0.45
N GLY A 169 -15.07 -4.87 -1.33
CA GLY A 169 -15.92 -4.72 -2.50
C GLY A 169 -15.31 -3.91 -3.65
N ALA A 170 -14.05 -3.45 -3.54
CA ALA A 170 -13.34 -2.81 -4.65
C ALA A 170 -13.04 -3.78 -5.80
N LEU A 171 -12.96 -5.08 -5.50
CA LEU A 171 -12.79 -6.15 -6.49
C LEU A 171 -14.00 -7.08 -6.43
N THR A 172 -14.64 -7.31 -7.58
CA THR A 172 -15.74 -8.28 -7.71
C THR A 172 -15.20 -9.68 -8.01
N ALA A 173 -16.05 -10.70 -7.84
CA ALA A 173 -15.65 -12.08 -8.10
C ALA A 173 -15.26 -12.26 -9.59
N GLY A 174 -14.03 -12.70 -9.83
CA GLY A 174 -13.47 -12.86 -11.18
C GLY A 174 -12.60 -11.70 -11.65
N GLU A 175 -12.60 -10.58 -10.93
CA GLU A 175 -11.64 -9.50 -11.16
C GLU A 175 -10.26 -9.88 -10.61
N LYS A 176 -9.22 -9.42 -11.31
CA LYS A 176 -7.84 -9.74 -10.98
C LYS A 176 -7.05 -8.48 -10.74
N LEU A 177 -6.48 -8.35 -9.55
CA LEU A 177 -5.53 -7.30 -9.20
C LEU A 177 -4.20 -7.55 -9.94
N MET A 178 -3.59 -6.50 -10.47
CA MET A 178 -2.31 -6.54 -11.15
C MET A 178 -1.38 -5.53 -10.48
N ILE A 179 -0.29 -6.05 -9.92
CA ILE A 179 0.79 -5.24 -9.33
C ILE A 179 2.03 -5.57 -10.14
N THR A 180 2.41 -4.68 -11.03
CA THR A 180 3.51 -4.90 -11.97
C THR A 180 4.52 -3.79 -11.87
N THR A 181 5.81 -4.08 -11.91
CA THR A 181 6.77 -3.02 -12.26
C THR A 181 6.96 -2.94 -13.77
N SER A 182 6.96 -1.70 -14.28
CA SER A 182 7.36 -1.35 -15.64
C SER A 182 8.68 -0.57 -15.59
N GLY A 183 9.38 -0.52 -16.72
CA GLY A 183 10.70 0.12 -16.82
C GLY A 183 11.82 -0.86 -17.14
N ASP A 184 12.89 -0.34 -17.74
CA ASP A 184 14.14 -1.07 -17.92
C ASP A 184 15.06 -0.85 -16.72
N ASP A 185 16.06 -1.72 -16.60
CA ASP A 185 17.10 -1.69 -15.60
C ASP A 185 17.99 -0.43 -15.67
N ARG A 186 17.68 0.58 -16.51
CA ARG A 186 18.62 1.65 -16.84
C ARG A 186 18.12 3.06 -16.62
N SER A 187 16.83 3.32 -16.48
CA SER A 187 16.39 4.72 -16.53
C SER A 187 15.22 5.14 -15.64
N GLN A 188 14.30 4.24 -15.29
CA GLN A 188 13.25 4.45 -14.27
C GLN A 188 12.40 3.18 -14.16
N ALA A 189 12.15 2.70 -12.95
CA ALA A 189 11.13 1.70 -12.71
C ALA A 189 9.85 2.40 -12.22
N ALA A 190 8.68 1.94 -12.63
CA ALA A 190 7.40 2.37 -12.09
C ALA A 190 6.66 1.15 -11.56
N LEU A 191 6.01 1.28 -10.40
CA LEU A 191 5.06 0.31 -9.89
C LEU A 191 3.67 0.69 -10.40
N ASP A 192 3.13 -0.11 -11.30
CA ASP A 192 1.77 0.00 -11.82
C ASP A 192 0.82 -0.88 -11.00
N VAL A 193 -0.27 -0.27 -10.52
CA VAL A 193 -1.37 -0.99 -9.89
C VAL A 193 -2.62 -0.84 -10.75
N SER A 194 -3.14 -1.97 -11.21
CA SER A 194 -4.32 -2.05 -12.06
C SER A 194 -5.17 -3.26 -11.73
N TRP A 195 -6.37 -3.35 -12.29
CA TRP A 195 -7.20 -4.54 -12.17
C TRP A 195 -8.01 -4.77 -13.44
N THR A 196 -8.34 -6.03 -13.71
CA THR A 196 -9.17 -6.40 -14.87
C THR A 196 -10.62 -6.53 -14.44
N THR A 197 -11.50 -5.85 -15.16
CA THR A 197 -12.97 -5.96 -15.07
C THR A 197 -13.52 -6.61 -16.35
N PRO A 198 -14.78 -7.05 -16.37
CA PRO A 198 -15.44 -7.49 -17.62
C PRO A 198 -15.47 -6.42 -18.72
N GLU A 199 -15.35 -5.14 -18.35
CA GLU A 199 -15.43 -4.00 -19.28
C GLU A 199 -14.06 -3.54 -19.78
N GLY A 200 -12.96 -3.97 -19.15
CA GLY A 200 -11.60 -3.58 -19.51
C GLY A 200 -10.65 -3.52 -18.31
N VAL A 201 -9.49 -2.90 -18.52
CA VAL A 201 -8.46 -2.73 -17.48
C VAL A 201 -8.61 -1.36 -16.83
N CYS A 202 -8.70 -1.36 -15.51
CA CYS A 202 -8.73 -0.15 -14.69
C CYS A 202 -7.40 0.07 -13.98
N ARG A 203 -6.98 1.33 -13.87
CA ARG A 203 -5.70 1.70 -13.24
C ARG A 203 -5.97 2.48 -11.96
N ALA A 204 -5.31 2.06 -10.88
CA ALA A 204 -5.34 2.77 -9.60
C ALA A 204 -4.34 3.93 -9.61
N GLY A 205 -3.18 3.69 -10.19
CA GLY A 205 -2.10 4.66 -10.30
C GLY A 205 -0.78 3.98 -10.63
N SER A 206 0.22 4.81 -10.93
CA SER A 206 1.61 4.41 -11.05
C SER A 206 2.45 5.22 -10.06
N ILE A 207 3.47 4.58 -9.52
CA ILE A 207 4.44 5.21 -8.62
C ILE A 207 5.83 4.96 -9.17
N PHE A 208 6.63 6.00 -9.35
CA PHE A 208 8.00 5.86 -9.81
C PHE A 208 8.89 5.42 -8.64
N ILE A 209 9.77 4.47 -8.91
CA ILE A 209 10.72 3.92 -7.97
C ILE A 209 12.12 4.27 -8.49
N ASP A 210 12.91 4.95 -7.68
CA ASP A 210 14.32 5.14 -7.99
C ASP A 210 15.04 3.79 -7.96
N ALA A 211 15.35 3.27 -9.15
CA ALA A 211 16.27 2.15 -9.31
C ALA A 211 17.69 2.69 -9.08
N ASP A 212 18.16 2.68 -7.84
CA ASP A 212 19.53 3.08 -7.54
C ASP A 212 20.52 2.06 -8.10
N LEU A 213 20.99 2.32 -9.33
CA LEU A 213 22.03 1.56 -10.02
C LEU A 213 23.43 1.75 -9.39
N SER A 214 23.58 2.64 -8.41
CA SER A 214 24.90 2.99 -7.87
C SER A 214 25.48 1.98 -6.87
N ALA A 215 24.69 0.99 -6.43
CA ALA A 215 25.17 -0.05 -5.52
C ALA A 215 26.04 -1.14 -6.20
N GLN A 216 26.14 -1.18 -7.53
CA GLN A 216 26.87 -2.24 -8.26
C GLN A 216 28.28 -1.88 -8.77
N SER A 217 28.77 -0.63 -8.60
CA SER A 217 30.11 -0.25 -9.12
C SER A 217 31.23 -0.19 -8.07
N ARG A 218 31.03 -0.78 -6.90
CA ARG A 218 32.08 -0.94 -5.88
C ARG A 218 32.41 -2.41 -5.66
N ASP A 219 33.06 -3.01 -6.65
CA ASP A 219 33.96 -4.16 -6.49
C ASP A 219 35.10 -4.07 -7.52
#